data_AF-Q8TCW2-F1
#
_entry.id   AF-Q8TCW2-F1
#
_cell.length_a   1.000
_cell.length_b   1.000
_cell.length_c   1.000
_cell.angle_alpha   90.00
_cell.angle_beta   90.00
_cell.angle_gamma   90.00
#
_symmetry.space_group_name_H-M   'P 1'
#
loop_
_entity.id
_entity.type
_entity.pdbx_description
1 polymer ?
#
loop_
_entity_poly.entity_id
_entity_poly.type
_entity_poly.pdbx_seq_one_letter_code
_entity_poly.pdbx_strand_id
1 'polypeptide(L)'
;DDDADYARLVKGRIEKTLLGEISEYIEEVFLPDDCFILVKLSLERIRLLRLEVNAETVRYSICTSKLRVKPGDVAVHGEAVVCVTPRENSKSSMYYVLQFLKEDLPKVVVQGIPEVSRAVIHIDEQSGKEKYKLLVEGDNLRAVMATHGVKGTRTTSNNTYEVEKTLGIEAARTTIINEIQYTMVNHGMSIDRRHVMLLSDLMTYKGEVLGITRFGLAKMKESVLMLASFEKTADHLFDAAYFGQKDSVCGVSECIIMGIPMNIGTGLFKLLHKADRDPNPPKRPLIFDTNEFHIPLVT
;
A
#
# COMPACT_ATOMS: atom_id res chain seq x y z
N ASP A 1 -8.41 8.42 -26.80
CA ASP A 1 -9.72 8.49 -26.12
C ASP A 1 -10.86 8.01 -27.00
N ASP A 2 -10.88 8.37 -28.29
CA ASP A 2 -12.01 8.04 -29.20
C ASP A 2 -11.71 6.89 -30.18
N ASP A 3 -10.50 6.32 -30.16
CA ASP A 3 -10.08 5.23 -31.04
C ASP A 3 -10.01 3.88 -30.29
N ALA A 4 -10.88 2.95 -30.68
CA ALA A 4 -10.94 1.59 -30.14
C ALA A 4 -9.67 0.79 -30.44
N ASP A 5 -9.06 1.02 -31.60
CA ASP A 5 -7.88 0.28 -32.05
C ASP A 5 -6.65 0.66 -31.23
N TYR A 6 -6.51 1.95 -30.92
CA TYR A 6 -5.48 2.41 -30.00
C TYR A 6 -5.71 1.93 -28.57
N ALA A 7 -6.96 1.85 -28.11
CA ALA A 7 -7.28 1.30 -26.79
C ALA A 7 -6.86 -0.18 -26.66
N ARG A 8 -7.03 -0.99 -27.71
CA ARG A 8 -6.54 -2.39 -27.73
C ARG A 8 -5.01 -2.47 -27.70
N LEU A 9 -4.32 -1.56 -28.39
CA LEU A 9 -2.85 -1.48 -28.35
C LEU A 9 -2.34 -1.17 -26.93
N VAL A 10 -2.92 -0.16 -26.27
CA VAL A 10 -2.55 0.21 -24.90
C VAL A 10 -2.88 -0.92 -23.93
N LYS A 11 -4.00 -1.62 -24.13
CA LYS A 11 -4.35 -2.82 -23.36
C LYS A 11 -3.23 -3.87 -23.44
N GLY A 12 -2.75 -4.20 -24.64
CA GLY A 12 -1.66 -5.19 -24.84
C GLY A 12 -0.32 -4.80 -24.21
N ARG A 13 -0.07 -3.49 -24.01
CA ARG A 13 1.13 -3.01 -23.29
C ARG A 13 1.05 -3.15 -21.79
N ILE A 14 -0.15 -3.24 -21.22
CA ILE A 14 -0.38 -3.24 -19.76
C ILE A 14 -0.66 -4.65 -19.26
N GLU A 15 -1.55 -5.36 -19.96
CA GLU A 15 -1.90 -6.74 -19.64
C GLU A 15 -0.67 -7.64 -19.78
N LYS A 16 -0.33 -8.40 -18.73
CA LYS A 16 0.77 -9.35 -18.81
C LYS A 16 0.44 -10.39 -19.87
N THR A 17 1.39 -10.61 -20.76
CA THR A 17 1.31 -11.65 -21.78
C THR A 17 2.41 -12.67 -21.52
N LEU A 18 2.00 -13.92 -21.31
CA LEU A 18 2.93 -15.02 -21.04
C LEU A 18 3.42 -15.65 -22.35
N LEU A 19 4.63 -16.20 -22.33
CA LEU A 19 5.22 -16.87 -23.50
C LEU A 19 4.35 -18.06 -23.96
N GLY A 20 3.71 -18.77 -23.02
CA GLY A 20 2.78 -19.86 -23.31
C GLY A 20 1.55 -19.42 -24.12
N GLU A 21 1.10 -18.17 -23.99
CA GLU A 21 -0.11 -17.68 -24.66
C GLU A 21 0.16 -17.31 -26.13
N ILE A 22 1.37 -16.82 -26.42
CA ILE A 22 1.80 -16.42 -27.76
C ILE A 22 2.52 -17.52 -28.54
N SER A 23 2.89 -18.63 -27.88
CA SER A 23 3.52 -19.77 -28.54
C SER A 23 2.48 -20.72 -29.16
N GLU A 24 2.85 -21.25 -30.33
CA GLU A 24 2.10 -22.31 -31.00
C GLU A 24 2.44 -23.67 -30.37
N TYR A 25 3.74 -23.91 -30.16
CA TYR A 25 4.25 -25.06 -29.42
C TYR A 25 5.62 -24.74 -28.79
N ILE A 26 5.92 -25.48 -27.72
CA ILE A 26 7.21 -25.48 -27.02
C ILE A 26 7.64 -26.94 -26.95
N GLU A 27 8.64 -27.33 -27.73
CA GLU A 27 9.09 -28.71 -27.87
C GLU A 27 10.57 -28.85 -27.52
N GLU A 28 10.93 -30.03 -27.01
CA GLU A 28 12.31 -30.42 -26.77
C GLU A 28 12.84 -31.20 -27.98
N VAL A 29 13.97 -30.77 -28.51
CA VAL A 29 14.63 -31.43 -29.64
C VAL A 29 15.92 -32.06 -29.14
N PHE A 30 16.02 -33.37 -29.34
CA PHE A 30 17.22 -34.15 -29.03
C PHE A 30 17.93 -34.53 -30.33
N LEU A 31 19.09 -33.93 -30.56
CA LEU A 31 20.03 -34.34 -31.61
C LEU A 31 21.13 -35.20 -30.97
N PRO A 32 21.87 -35.98 -31.77
CA PRO A 32 22.96 -36.81 -31.26
C PRO A 32 24.03 -36.04 -30.46
N ASP A 33 24.28 -34.79 -30.85
CA ASP A 33 25.34 -33.95 -30.26
C ASP A 33 24.79 -32.75 -29.46
N ASP A 34 23.51 -32.39 -29.61
CA ASP A 34 22.92 -31.19 -29.01
C ASP A 34 21.49 -31.42 -28.52
N CYS A 35 21.11 -30.73 -27.45
CA CYS A 35 19.73 -30.69 -26.98
C CYS A 35 19.30 -29.23 -26.78
N PHE A 36 18.10 -28.87 -27.26
CA PHE A 36 17.55 -27.52 -27.08
C PHE A 36 16.03 -27.52 -27.06
N ILE A 37 15.47 -26.45 -26.50
CA ILE A 37 14.03 -26.20 -26.51
C ILE A 37 13.72 -25.28 -27.69
N LEU A 38 12.83 -25.75 -28.56
CA LEU A 38 12.32 -25.02 -29.72
C LEU A 38 10.99 -24.34 -29.34
N VAL A 39 10.97 -23.01 -29.39
CA VAL A 39 9.77 -22.21 -29.17
C VAL A 39 9.33 -21.61 -30.51
N LYS A 40 8.15 -22.02 -30.98
CA LYS A 40 7.51 -21.45 -32.17
C LYS A 40 6.47 -20.42 -31.72
N LEU A 41 6.64 -19.18 -32.15
CA LEU A 41 5.70 -18.08 -31.88
C LEU A 41 4.59 -18.06 -32.94
N SER A 42 3.35 -17.88 -32.51
CA SER A 42 2.21 -17.71 -33.41
C SER A 42 2.08 -16.24 -33.83
N LEU A 43 2.49 -15.94 -35.07
CA LEU A 43 2.35 -14.60 -35.65
C LEU A 43 0.88 -14.16 -35.76
N GLU A 44 -0.05 -15.09 -35.92
CA GLU A 44 -1.49 -14.81 -35.96
C GLU A 44 -1.99 -14.27 -34.62
N ARG A 45 -1.63 -14.92 -33.50
CA ARG A 45 -2.02 -14.47 -32.15
C ARG A 45 -1.42 -13.09 -31.83
N ILE A 46 -0.15 -12.87 -32.16
CA ILE A 46 0.53 -11.58 -31.96
C ILE A 46 -0.18 -10.47 -32.75
N ARG A 47 -0.59 -10.73 -34.00
CA ARG A 47 -1.33 -9.77 -34.83
C ARG A 47 -2.74 -9.51 -34.33
N LEU A 48 -3.47 -10.53 -33.88
CA LEU A 48 -4.82 -10.39 -33.33
C LEU A 48 -4.84 -9.55 -32.05
N LEU A 49 -3.87 -9.78 -31.17
CA LEU A 49 -3.70 -9.03 -29.92
C LEU A 49 -3.00 -7.67 -30.12
N ARG A 50 -2.51 -7.40 -31.33
CA ARG A 50 -1.71 -6.21 -31.70
C ARG A 50 -0.55 -5.96 -30.73
N LEU A 51 0.16 -7.02 -30.37
CA LEU A 51 1.32 -6.94 -29.49
C LEU A 51 2.53 -6.41 -30.26
N GLU A 52 3.31 -5.55 -29.62
CA GLU A 52 4.55 -4.97 -30.18
C GLU A 52 5.75 -5.87 -29.83
N VAL A 53 5.66 -7.16 -30.18
CA VAL A 53 6.63 -8.19 -29.79
C VAL A 53 7.31 -8.79 -31.01
N ASN A 54 8.64 -8.80 -30.98
CA ASN A 54 9.49 -9.51 -31.94
C ASN A 54 10.20 -10.67 -31.26
N ALA A 55 10.73 -11.62 -32.03
CA ALA A 55 11.52 -12.73 -31.49
C ALA A 55 12.77 -12.24 -30.71
N GLU A 56 13.34 -11.09 -31.07
CA GLU A 56 14.41 -10.45 -30.30
C GLU A 56 13.94 -9.92 -28.93
N THR A 57 12.73 -9.35 -28.89
CA THR A 57 12.10 -8.91 -27.63
C THR A 57 11.85 -10.11 -26.73
N VAL A 58 11.37 -11.23 -27.29
CA VAL A 58 11.19 -12.49 -26.56
C VAL A 58 12.53 -13.00 -26.02
N ARG A 59 13.60 -12.99 -26.83
CA ARG A 59 14.95 -13.33 -26.36
C ARG A 59 15.35 -12.47 -25.16
N TYR A 60 15.16 -11.16 -25.26
CA TYR A 60 15.49 -10.24 -24.17
C TYR A 60 14.67 -10.54 -22.90
N SER A 61 13.37 -10.79 -23.03
CA SER A 61 12.50 -11.13 -21.90
C SER A 61 12.89 -12.46 -21.24
N ILE A 62 13.29 -13.47 -22.02
CA ILE A 62 13.80 -14.75 -21.50
C ILE A 62 15.12 -14.54 -20.74
N CYS A 63 16.05 -13.74 -21.27
CA CYS A 63 17.33 -13.47 -20.60
C CYS A 63 17.18 -12.65 -19.31
N THR A 64 16.24 -11.70 -19.28
CA THR A 64 15.93 -10.87 -18.09
C THR A 64 15.11 -11.64 -17.05
N SER A 65 14.51 -12.78 -17.43
CA SER A 65 13.67 -13.57 -16.54
C SER A 65 14.47 -14.24 -15.40
N LYS A 66 13.74 -14.80 -14.44
CA LYS A 66 14.32 -15.52 -13.28
C LYS A 66 15.03 -16.84 -13.68
N LEU A 67 14.98 -17.24 -14.95
CA LEU A 67 15.51 -18.51 -15.45
C LEU A 67 17.06 -18.55 -15.52
N ARG A 68 17.77 -17.44 -15.24
CA ARG A 68 19.25 -17.35 -15.22
C ARG A 68 19.92 -17.84 -16.52
N VAL A 69 19.21 -17.78 -17.65
CA VAL A 69 19.71 -18.14 -18.98
C VAL A 69 20.56 -17.00 -19.53
N LYS A 70 21.73 -17.30 -20.10
CA LYS A 70 22.59 -16.25 -20.67
C LYS A 70 22.16 -15.91 -22.10
N PRO A 71 22.48 -14.71 -22.61
CA PRO A 71 22.19 -14.34 -23.99
C PRO A 71 22.81 -15.26 -25.04
N GLY A 72 23.94 -15.91 -24.74
CA GLY A 72 24.57 -16.89 -25.63
C GLY A 72 23.84 -18.23 -25.72
N ASP A 73 22.96 -18.52 -24.75
CA ASP A 73 22.18 -19.75 -24.68
C ASP A 73 20.82 -19.62 -25.39
N VAL A 74 20.51 -18.43 -25.94
CA VAL A 74 19.25 -18.17 -26.66
C VAL A 74 19.54 -17.69 -28.08
N ALA A 75 19.26 -18.55 -29.05
CA ALA A 75 19.44 -18.27 -30.46
C ALA A 75 18.09 -18.02 -31.13
N VAL A 76 17.96 -16.90 -31.84
CA VAL A 76 16.76 -16.57 -32.62
C VAL A 76 16.97 -17.03 -34.05
N HIS A 77 16.04 -17.84 -34.57
CA HIS A 77 16.08 -18.38 -35.92
C HIS A 77 14.89 -17.82 -36.73
N GLY A 78 15.14 -16.85 -37.60
CA GLY A 78 14.08 -16.18 -38.37
C GLY A 78 13.16 -15.32 -37.50
N GLU A 79 11.95 -15.03 -37.99
CA GLU A 79 11.04 -14.05 -37.36
C GLU A 79 10.22 -14.63 -36.18
N ALA A 80 10.04 -15.95 -36.12
CA ALA A 80 9.07 -16.58 -35.22
C ALA A 80 9.61 -17.78 -34.44
N VAL A 81 10.91 -18.11 -34.54
CA VAL A 81 11.49 -19.26 -33.86
C VAL A 81 12.59 -18.82 -32.90
N VAL A 82 12.50 -19.28 -31.66
CA VAL A 82 13.51 -19.04 -30.62
C VAL A 82 13.96 -20.39 -30.08
N CYS A 83 15.27 -20.62 -30.09
CA CYS A 83 15.90 -21.82 -29.55
C CYS A 83 16.60 -21.47 -28.24
N VAL A 84 16.34 -22.26 -27.19
CA VAL A 84 16.98 -22.11 -25.88
C VAL A 84 17.80 -23.37 -25.60
N THR A 85 19.12 -23.22 -25.49
CA THR A 85 20.03 -24.31 -25.14
C THR A 85 20.20 -24.38 -23.62
N PRO A 86 20.07 -25.58 -23.01
CA PRO A 86 20.35 -25.77 -21.61
C PRO A 86 21.86 -25.73 -21.38
N ARG A 87 22.29 -25.00 -20.35
CA ARG A 87 23.70 -24.96 -19.96
C ARG A 87 23.99 -26.01 -18.89
N GLU A 88 25.05 -26.80 -19.10
CA GLU A 88 25.52 -27.75 -18.09
C GLU A 88 25.96 -27.03 -16.81
N ASN A 89 25.49 -27.52 -15.67
CA ASN A 89 25.95 -27.11 -14.37
C ASN A 89 26.44 -28.35 -13.62
N SER A 90 27.56 -28.23 -12.91
CA SER A 90 28.25 -29.35 -12.23
C SER A 90 27.43 -30.06 -11.15
N LYS A 91 26.22 -29.56 -10.84
CA LYS A 91 25.33 -30.07 -9.80
C LYS A 91 24.04 -30.74 -10.32
N SER A 92 23.74 -30.65 -11.62
CA SER A 92 22.47 -31.13 -12.18
C SER A 92 22.68 -31.70 -13.58
N SER A 93 22.19 -32.92 -13.81
CA SER A 93 22.18 -33.51 -15.16
C SER A 93 21.40 -32.64 -16.14
N MET A 94 21.85 -32.58 -17.40
CA MET A 94 21.22 -31.77 -18.46
C MET A 94 19.72 -32.00 -18.57
N TYR A 95 19.27 -33.24 -18.38
CA TYR A 95 17.85 -33.61 -18.41
C TYR A 95 17.01 -32.83 -17.39
N TYR A 96 17.51 -32.66 -16.16
CA TYR A 96 16.79 -31.91 -15.13
C TYR A 96 16.71 -30.42 -15.45
N VAL A 97 17.77 -29.86 -16.03
CA VAL A 97 17.80 -28.45 -16.47
C VAL A 97 16.83 -28.24 -17.62
N LEU A 98 16.79 -29.16 -18.58
CA LEU A 98 15.85 -29.11 -19.71
C LEU A 98 14.40 -29.22 -19.24
N GLN A 99 14.09 -30.16 -18.35
CA GLN A 99 12.74 -30.32 -17.80
C GLN A 99 12.29 -29.09 -17.00
N PHE A 100 13.19 -28.52 -16.21
CA PHE A 100 12.95 -27.27 -15.48
C PHE A 100 12.66 -26.11 -16.44
N LEU A 101 13.49 -25.94 -17.47
CA LEU A 101 13.29 -24.89 -18.48
C LEU A 101 11.98 -25.09 -19.24
N LYS A 102 11.61 -26.33 -19.58
CA LYS A 102 10.36 -26.65 -20.25
C LYS A 102 9.14 -26.26 -19.41
N GLU A 103 9.19 -26.45 -18.09
CA GLU A 103 8.09 -26.09 -17.19
C GLU A 103 7.97 -24.57 -16.97
N ASP A 104 9.09 -23.86 -16.88
CA ASP A 104 9.10 -22.45 -16.51
C ASP A 104 9.16 -21.47 -17.69
N LEU A 105 9.63 -21.89 -18.88
CA LEU A 105 9.61 -21.07 -20.09
C LEU A 105 8.21 -20.53 -20.44
N PRO A 106 7.12 -21.33 -20.40
CA PRO A 106 5.78 -20.82 -20.68
C PRO A 106 5.33 -19.72 -19.72
N LYS A 107 5.87 -19.68 -18.49
CA LYS A 107 5.51 -18.73 -17.42
C LYS A 107 6.26 -17.40 -17.53
N VAL A 108 7.19 -17.25 -18.49
CA VAL A 108 7.93 -16.02 -18.70
C VAL A 108 7.00 -14.92 -19.23
N VAL A 109 7.06 -13.75 -18.61
CA VAL A 109 6.35 -12.55 -19.07
C VAL A 109 7.12 -11.95 -20.24
N VAL A 110 6.49 -11.89 -21.41
CA VAL A 110 7.10 -11.40 -22.65
C VAL A 110 6.87 -9.92 -22.83
N GLN A 111 5.64 -9.47 -22.60
CA GLN A 111 5.21 -8.07 -22.65
C GLN A 111 4.20 -7.82 -21.53
N GLY A 112 4.09 -6.57 -21.08
CA GLY A 112 3.17 -6.16 -20.03
C GLY A 112 3.82 -5.97 -18.67
N ILE A 113 3.02 -5.55 -17.70
CA ILE A 113 3.47 -5.33 -16.32
C ILE A 113 3.28 -6.64 -15.54
N PRO A 114 4.33 -7.23 -14.93
CA PRO A 114 4.22 -8.52 -14.25
C PRO A 114 3.17 -8.58 -13.14
N GLU A 115 2.98 -7.47 -12.43
CA GLU A 115 2.02 -7.34 -11.33
C GLU A 115 0.56 -7.21 -11.78
N VAL A 116 0.31 -6.93 -13.06
CA VAL A 116 -1.04 -6.80 -13.62
C VAL A 116 -1.58 -8.17 -14.02
N SER A 117 -2.76 -8.55 -13.54
CA SER A 117 -3.40 -9.82 -13.91
C SER A 117 -4.19 -9.73 -15.20
N ARG A 118 -4.99 -8.68 -15.37
CA ARG A 118 -5.96 -8.56 -16.47
C ARG A 118 -6.27 -7.11 -16.77
N ALA A 119 -6.57 -6.79 -18.04
CA ALA A 119 -7.11 -5.48 -18.41
C ALA A 119 -8.37 -5.60 -19.28
N VAL A 120 -9.40 -4.83 -18.93
CA VAL A 120 -10.70 -4.80 -19.60
C VAL A 120 -10.98 -3.39 -20.13
N ILE A 121 -11.43 -3.29 -21.37
CA ILE A 121 -11.84 -2.02 -21.98
C ILE A 121 -13.32 -1.83 -21.67
N HIS A 122 -13.65 -0.75 -20.98
CA HIS A 122 -15.00 -0.31 -20.67
C HIS A 122 -15.33 0.94 -21.49
N ILE A 123 -16.50 0.95 -22.15
CA ILE A 123 -16.98 2.11 -22.91
C ILE A 123 -17.84 2.96 -21.99
N ASP A 124 -17.44 4.20 -21.77
CA ASP A 124 -18.22 5.16 -20.98
C ASP A 124 -19.09 6.01 -21.90
N GLU A 125 -20.40 5.83 -21.83
CA GLU A 125 -21.40 6.52 -22.65
C GLU A 125 -21.93 7.82 -22.02
N GLN A 126 -21.55 8.12 -20.76
CA GLN A 126 -22.18 9.18 -19.96
C GLN A 126 -22.00 10.62 -20.50
N SER A 127 -21.07 10.84 -21.44
CA SER A 127 -20.69 12.18 -21.91
C SER A 127 -21.13 12.50 -23.35
N GLY A 128 -21.94 11.66 -23.99
CA GLY A 128 -22.36 11.84 -25.40
C GLY A 128 -21.23 11.68 -26.43
N LYS A 129 -20.03 11.34 -25.98
CA LYS A 129 -18.87 10.89 -26.77
C LYS A 129 -18.40 9.57 -26.18
N GLU A 130 -18.23 8.55 -27.02
CA GLU A 130 -17.69 7.25 -26.63
C GLU A 130 -16.26 7.42 -26.13
N LYS A 131 -16.04 7.28 -24.81
CA LYS A 131 -14.70 7.29 -24.22
C LYS A 131 -14.33 5.90 -23.75
N TYR A 132 -13.18 5.41 -24.20
CA TYR A 132 -12.65 4.13 -23.73
C TYR A 132 -11.89 4.32 -22.41
N LYS A 133 -12.37 3.66 -21.35
CA LYS A 133 -11.68 3.53 -20.06
C LYS A 133 -11.09 2.13 -19.96
N LEU A 134 -9.84 2.03 -19.50
CA LEU A 134 -9.22 0.76 -19.19
C LEU A 134 -9.39 0.47 -17.70
N LEU A 135 -10.03 -0.65 -17.37
CA LEU A 135 -10.09 -1.19 -16.01
C LEU A 135 -9.00 -2.26 -15.89
N VAL A 136 -8.03 -2.01 -15.01
CA VAL A 136 -6.88 -2.88 -14.81
C VAL A 136 -7.02 -3.57 -13.47
N GLU A 137 -6.91 -4.89 -13.47
CA GLU A 137 -6.82 -5.70 -12.27
C GLU A 137 -5.34 -6.00 -12.02
N GLY A 138 -4.84 -5.56 -10.87
CA GLY A 138 -3.48 -5.83 -10.42
C GLY A 138 -2.88 -4.63 -9.68
N ASP A 139 -1.60 -4.76 -9.35
CA ASP A 139 -0.82 -3.74 -8.67
C ASP A 139 0.18 -3.10 -9.65
N ASN A 140 0.88 -2.06 -9.21
CA ASN A 140 1.87 -1.24 -9.92
C ASN A 140 1.30 -0.04 -10.71
N LEU A 141 0.53 0.82 -10.03
CA LEU A 141 0.02 2.11 -10.50
C LEU A 141 1.11 2.97 -11.17
N ARG A 142 2.33 2.97 -10.65
CA ARG A 142 3.45 3.75 -11.23
C ARG A 142 3.74 3.34 -12.67
N ALA A 143 3.86 2.03 -12.91
CA ALA A 143 4.13 1.50 -14.25
C ALA A 143 2.93 1.73 -15.18
N VAL A 144 1.71 1.55 -14.68
CA VAL A 144 0.47 1.81 -15.44
C VAL A 144 0.39 3.28 -15.85
N MET A 145 0.67 4.22 -14.95
CA MET A 145 0.70 5.65 -15.23
C MET A 145 1.78 6.07 -16.23
N ALA A 146 2.93 5.39 -16.21
CA ALA A 146 4.05 5.65 -17.11
C ALA A 146 3.88 5.04 -18.51
N THR A 147 2.87 4.18 -18.70
CA THR A 147 2.66 3.50 -19.97
C THR A 147 2.18 4.47 -21.05
N HIS A 148 2.83 4.43 -22.22
CA HIS A 148 2.48 5.31 -23.33
C HIS A 148 1.06 5.03 -23.83
N GLY A 149 0.24 6.09 -23.87
CA GLY A 149 -1.19 6.03 -24.21
C GLY A 149 -2.12 6.09 -23.00
N VAL A 150 -1.60 5.97 -21.77
CA VAL A 150 -2.38 6.17 -20.53
C VAL A 150 -2.26 7.61 -20.06
N LYS A 151 -3.40 8.23 -19.72
CA LYS A 151 -3.43 9.57 -19.13
C LYS A 151 -3.24 9.51 -17.61
N GLY A 152 -1.97 9.50 -17.17
CA GLY A 152 -1.60 9.40 -15.75
C GLY A 152 -2.29 10.39 -14.82
N THR A 153 -2.60 11.61 -15.26
CA THR A 153 -3.30 12.63 -14.45
C THR A 153 -4.72 12.25 -14.03
N ARG A 154 -5.33 11.29 -14.72
CA ARG A 154 -6.71 10.82 -14.46
C ARG A 154 -6.76 9.36 -14.00
N THR A 155 -5.60 8.72 -13.85
CA THR A 155 -5.52 7.34 -13.38
C THR A 155 -5.75 7.31 -11.87
N THR A 156 -6.58 6.38 -11.42
CA THR A 156 -6.89 6.16 -10.00
C THR A 156 -6.64 4.70 -9.65
N SER A 157 -6.30 4.43 -8.39
CA SER A 157 -6.17 3.08 -7.83
C SER A 157 -6.95 3.00 -6.52
N ASN A 158 -7.51 1.83 -6.24
CA ASN A 158 -8.18 1.52 -4.97
C ASN A 158 -7.17 1.12 -3.88
N ASN A 159 -5.95 0.71 -4.24
CA ASN A 159 -4.92 0.32 -3.30
C ASN A 159 -4.24 1.58 -2.70
N THR A 160 -4.65 1.96 -1.49
CA THR A 160 -4.21 3.21 -0.83
C THR A 160 -2.71 3.22 -0.50
N TYR A 161 -2.13 2.06 -0.18
CA TYR A 161 -0.70 1.92 0.12
C TYR A 161 0.17 2.12 -1.13
N GLU A 162 -0.32 1.67 -2.27
CA GLU A 162 0.33 1.96 -3.55
C GLU A 162 0.21 3.43 -3.93
N VAL A 163 -0.96 4.03 -3.74
CA VAL A 163 -1.17 5.47 -4.00
C VAL A 163 -0.23 6.31 -3.13
N GLU A 164 -0.04 5.94 -1.87
CA GLU A 164 0.92 6.58 -0.95
C GLU A 164 2.34 6.54 -1.53
N LYS A 165 2.81 5.38 -2.01
CA LYS A 165 4.17 5.22 -2.58
C LYS A 165 4.39 5.93 -3.91
N THR A 166 3.33 6.23 -4.63
CA THR A 166 3.41 6.76 -6.01
C THR A 166 3.10 8.24 -6.07
N LEU A 167 2.05 8.69 -5.36
CA LEU A 167 1.53 10.05 -5.38
C LEU A 167 1.70 10.78 -4.03
N GLY A 168 1.99 10.07 -2.96
CA GLY A 168 2.22 10.63 -1.63
C GLY A 168 1.01 10.57 -0.69
N ILE A 169 1.19 11.11 0.51
CA ILE A 169 0.25 10.95 1.62
C ILE A 169 -1.10 11.65 1.40
N GLU A 170 -1.13 12.85 0.83
CA GLU A 170 -2.38 13.59 0.56
C GLU A 170 -3.25 12.95 -0.52
N ALA A 171 -2.60 12.33 -1.51
CA ALA A 171 -3.30 11.53 -2.52
C ALA A 171 -3.92 10.29 -1.87
N ALA A 172 -3.15 9.57 -1.04
CA ALA A 172 -3.65 8.40 -0.32
C ALA A 172 -4.82 8.76 0.62
N ARG A 173 -4.71 9.87 1.36
CA ARG A 173 -5.78 10.41 2.19
C ARG A 173 -7.06 10.66 1.39
N THR A 174 -6.94 11.29 0.23
CA THR A 174 -8.09 11.57 -0.65
C THR A 174 -8.70 10.27 -1.20
N THR A 175 -7.87 9.30 -1.55
CA THR A 175 -8.31 7.96 -1.97
C THR A 175 -9.09 7.25 -0.87
N ILE A 176 -8.60 7.26 0.39
CA ILE A 176 -9.33 6.67 1.53
C ILE A 176 -10.73 7.30 1.66
N ILE A 177 -10.82 8.63 1.58
CA ILE A 177 -12.12 9.34 1.66
C ILE A 177 -13.07 8.86 0.55
N ASN A 178 -12.57 8.82 -0.68
CA ASN A 178 -13.39 8.48 -1.84
C ASN A 178 -13.82 7.01 -1.84
N GLU A 179 -12.94 6.08 -1.48
CA GLU A 179 -13.23 4.64 -1.44
C GLU A 179 -14.25 4.27 -0.35
N ILE A 180 -14.12 4.87 0.85
CA ILE A 180 -15.10 4.66 1.93
C ILE A 180 -16.46 5.23 1.51
N GLN A 181 -16.47 6.45 0.96
CA GLN A 181 -17.71 7.10 0.52
C GLN A 181 -18.37 6.30 -0.62
N TYR A 182 -17.59 5.84 -1.61
CA TYR A 182 -18.08 5.02 -2.73
C TYR A 182 -18.71 3.71 -2.23
N THR A 183 -18.02 2.98 -1.35
CA THR A 183 -18.52 1.71 -0.82
C THR A 183 -19.79 1.90 0.01
N MET A 184 -19.83 2.90 0.89
CA MET A 184 -20.99 3.18 1.74
C MET A 184 -22.24 3.54 0.93
N VAL A 185 -22.08 4.42 -0.07
CA VAL A 185 -23.19 4.84 -0.95
C VAL A 185 -23.73 3.67 -1.77
N ASN A 186 -22.85 2.80 -2.28
CA ASN A 186 -23.26 1.61 -3.03
C ASN A 186 -24.07 0.61 -2.18
N HIS A 187 -23.89 0.61 -0.85
CA HIS A 187 -24.69 -0.16 0.09
C HIS A 187 -25.92 0.61 0.64
N GLY A 188 -26.25 1.77 0.08
CA GLY A 188 -27.40 2.58 0.50
C GLY A 188 -27.23 3.31 1.83
N MET A 189 -26.00 3.38 2.36
CA MET A 189 -25.69 4.12 3.58
C MET A 189 -25.23 5.54 3.25
N SER A 190 -25.91 6.54 3.81
CA SER A 190 -25.50 7.95 3.72
C SER A 190 -24.72 8.35 4.97
N ILE A 191 -23.44 8.70 4.81
CA ILE A 191 -22.57 9.22 5.88
C ILE A 191 -22.10 10.61 5.47
N ASP A 192 -22.13 11.57 6.40
CA ASP A 192 -21.55 12.90 6.16
C ASP A 192 -20.04 12.79 5.94
N ARG A 193 -19.56 13.41 4.86
CA ARG A 193 -18.15 13.38 4.44
C ARG A 193 -17.18 13.82 5.55
N ARG A 194 -17.60 14.71 6.46
CA ARG A 194 -16.76 15.21 7.57
C ARG A 194 -16.30 14.09 8.51
N HIS A 195 -17.12 13.07 8.72
CA HIS A 195 -16.71 11.91 9.54
C HIS A 195 -15.60 11.11 8.87
N VAL A 196 -15.73 10.88 7.57
CA VAL A 196 -14.73 10.15 6.78
C VAL A 196 -13.44 10.96 6.62
N MET A 197 -13.55 12.29 6.50
CA MET A 197 -12.39 13.18 6.48
C MET A 197 -11.59 13.07 7.78
N LEU A 198 -12.24 13.14 8.94
CA LEU A 198 -11.57 13.02 10.24
C LEU A 198 -10.90 11.65 10.40
N LEU A 199 -11.56 10.57 9.96
CA LEU A 199 -10.98 9.23 9.97
C LEU A 199 -9.73 9.16 9.10
N SER A 200 -9.80 9.73 7.90
CA SER A 200 -8.68 9.71 6.95
C SER A 200 -7.51 10.55 7.47
N ASP A 201 -7.77 11.72 8.07
CA ASP A 201 -6.77 12.55 8.74
C ASP A 201 -6.05 11.79 9.85
N LEU A 202 -6.81 11.07 10.69
CA LEU A 202 -6.25 10.23 11.75
C LEU A 202 -5.37 9.10 11.21
N MET A 203 -5.70 8.54 10.04
CA MET A 203 -4.90 7.50 9.41
C MET A 203 -3.62 8.03 8.76
N THR A 204 -3.55 9.33 8.42
CA THR A 204 -2.45 9.89 7.61
C THR A 204 -1.59 10.97 8.28
N TYR A 205 -1.97 11.50 9.46
CA TYR A 205 -1.26 12.64 10.07
C TYR A 205 0.22 12.39 10.42
N LYS A 206 0.65 11.13 10.60
CA LYS A 206 2.06 10.77 10.88
C LYS A 206 2.94 10.76 9.63
N GLY A 207 2.38 10.99 8.44
CA GLY A 207 3.12 10.98 7.18
C GLY A 207 3.25 9.60 6.51
N GLU A 208 2.64 8.56 7.09
CA GLU A 208 2.46 7.24 6.47
C GLU A 208 0.99 6.80 6.67
N VAL A 209 0.46 5.93 5.80
CA VAL A 209 -0.91 5.40 5.96
C VAL A 209 -0.90 4.32 7.05
N LEU A 210 -1.45 4.65 8.22
CA LEU A 210 -1.56 3.72 9.35
C LEU A 210 -2.98 3.16 9.45
N GLY A 211 -3.09 1.83 9.46
CA GLY A 211 -4.36 1.15 9.70
C GLY A 211 -4.80 1.21 11.17
N ILE A 212 -6.10 1.12 11.42
CA ILE A 212 -6.67 1.01 12.78
C ILE A 212 -6.55 -0.44 13.27
N THR A 213 -5.30 -0.87 13.49
CA THR A 213 -4.93 -2.21 13.98
C THR A 213 -3.93 -2.06 15.13
N ARG A 214 -3.62 -3.14 15.86
CA ARG A 214 -2.63 -3.11 16.96
C ARG A 214 -1.29 -2.49 16.57
N PHE A 215 -0.81 -2.76 15.36
CA PHE A 215 0.47 -2.26 14.87
C PHE A 215 0.39 -0.78 14.46
N GLY A 216 -0.74 -0.36 13.89
CA GLY A 216 -0.93 1.05 13.51
C GLY A 216 -1.20 1.94 14.72
N LEU A 217 -2.01 1.49 15.68
CA LEU A 217 -2.29 2.23 16.92
C LEU A 217 -1.03 2.44 17.76
N ALA A 218 -0.16 1.44 17.86
CA ALA A 218 1.13 1.54 18.54
C ALA A 218 2.05 2.62 17.94
N LYS A 219 1.92 2.91 16.64
CA LYS A 219 2.66 4.00 15.97
C LYS A 219 1.98 5.37 16.11
N MET A 220 0.65 5.39 16.26
CA MET A 220 -0.12 6.63 16.38
C MET A 220 0.02 7.27 17.77
N LYS A 221 -0.16 6.48 18.83
CA LYS A 221 -0.23 6.99 20.21
C LYS A 221 0.81 6.35 21.13
N GLU A 222 1.35 7.17 22.02
CA GLU A 222 2.44 6.82 22.94
C GLU A 222 1.96 6.49 24.37
N SER A 223 0.67 6.15 24.57
CA SER A 223 0.12 5.78 25.88
C SER A 223 0.12 4.27 26.08
N VAL A 224 0.82 3.82 27.12
CA VAL A 224 1.00 2.39 27.43
C VAL A 224 -0.31 1.80 27.94
N LEU A 225 -1.02 2.51 28.82
CA LEU A 225 -2.27 2.01 29.40
C LEU A 225 -3.35 1.83 28.35
N MET A 226 -3.42 2.76 27.39
CA MET A 226 -4.35 2.63 26.28
C MET A 226 -3.98 1.46 25.36
N LEU A 227 -2.71 1.31 24.98
CA LEU A 227 -2.27 0.19 24.14
C LEU A 227 -2.53 -1.15 24.83
N ALA A 228 -2.20 -1.25 26.12
CA ALA A 228 -2.43 -2.44 26.93
C ALA A 228 -3.92 -2.79 27.07
N SER A 229 -4.81 -1.78 27.06
CA SER A 229 -6.27 -1.98 27.06
C SER A 229 -6.85 -2.42 25.71
N PHE A 230 -6.12 -2.19 24.61
CA PHE A 230 -6.57 -2.54 23.27
C PHE A 230 -6.27 -4.02 22.93
N GLU A 231 -5.00 -4.42 23.00
CA GLU A 231 -4.56 -5.80 22.75
C GLU A 231 -3.17 -6.02 23.37
N LYS A 232 -2.72 -7.28 23.54
CA LYS A 232 -1.35 -7.63 24.02
C LYS A 232 -0.95 -6.90 25.32
N THR A 233 -1.81 -6.96 26.33
CA THR A 233 -1.64 -6.25 27.60
C THR A 233 -0.30 -6.52 28.30
N ALA A 234 0.11 -7.78 28.43
CA ALA A 234 1.33 -8.14 29.13
C ALA A 234 2.58 -7.61 28.41
N ASP A 235 2.67 -7.83 27.09
CA ASP A 235 3.80 -7.39 26.26
C ASP A 235 4.02 -5.89 26.40
N HIS A 236 2.97 -5.08 26.25
CA HIS A 236 3.07 -3.62 26.35
C HIS A 236 3.50 -3.14 27.73
N LEU A 237 3.04 -3.78 28.81
CA LEU A 237 3.43 -3.42 30.18
C LEU A 237 4.87 -3.83 30.50
N PHE A 238 5.30 -5.02 30.07
CA PHE A 238 6.68 -5.48 30.26
C PHE A 238 7.67 -4.65 29.46
N ASP A 239 7.36 -4.33 28.19
CA ASP A 239 8.19 -3.47 27.36
C ASP A 239 8.30 -2.07 27.96
N ALA A 240 7.18 -1.49 28.40
CA ALA A 240 7.18 -0.18 29.04
C ALA A 240 8.00 -0.18 30.34
N ALA A 241 7.91 -1.23 31.16
CA ALA A 241 8.70 -1.38 32.38
C ALA A 241 10.20 -1.56 32.07
N TYR A 242 10.54 -2.33 31.04
CA TYR A 242 11.91 -2.57 30.60
C TYR A 242 12.57 -1.29 30.08
N PHE A 243 11.87 -0.50 29.26
CA PHE A 243 12.37 0.77 28.71
C PHE A 243 12.18 1.97 29.67
N GLY A 244 11.51 1.79 30.80
CA GLY A 244 11.22 2.87 31.75
C GLY A 244 10.36 4.00 31.15
N GLN A 245 9.40 3.66 30.30
CA GLN A 245 8.51 4.64 29.65
C GLN A 245 7.67 5.40 30.69
N LYS A 246 7.45 6.69 30.45
CA LYS A 246 6.61 7.55 31.30
C LYS A 246 5.36 7.95 30.53
N ASP A 247 4.20 7.62 31.09
CA ASP A 247 2.90 7.94 30.51
C ASP A 247 2.29 9.17 31.19
N SER A 248 1.81 10.14 30.42
CA SER A 248 1.26 11.41 30.93
C SER A 248 -0.24 11.37 31.23
N VAL A 249 -0.92 10.23 31.04
CA VAL A 249 -2.34 10.01 31.41
C VAL A 249 -3.25 11.15 30.90
N CYS A 250 -3.17 11.45 29.61
CA CYS A 250 -3.89 12.58 28.99
C CYS A 250 -5.08 12.14 28.13
N GLY A 251 -5.04 10.91 27.63
CA GLY A 251 -6.07 10.27 26.83
C GLY A 251 -7.28 9.82 27.64
N VAL A 252 -8.42 9.72 26.96
CA VAL A 252 -9.70 9.36 27.60
C VAL A 252 -9.63 7.99 28.27
N SER A 253 -9.07 6.97 27.61
CA SER A 253 -9.02 5.60 28.14
C SER A 253 -8.22 5.50 29.44
N GLU A 254 -7.05 6.14 29.48
CA GLU A 254 -6.16 6.13 30.64
C GLU A 254 -6.70 6.99 31.80
N CYS A 255 -7.36 8.12 31.53
CA CYS A 255 -8.08 8.88 32.56
C CYS A 255 -9.20 8.05 33.21
N ILE A 256 -9.95 7.28 32.41
CA ILE A 256 -11.02 6.40 32.93
C ILE A 256 -10.43 5.30 33.80
N ILE A 257 -9.35 4.64 33.36
CA ILE A 257 -8.67 3.60 34.14
C ILE A 257 -8.16 4.15 35.49
N MET A 258 -7.61 5.36 35.50
CA MET A 258 -7.07 6.01 36.69
C MET A 258 -8.12 6.70 37.57
N GLY A 259 -9.37 6.82 37.11
CA GLY A 259 -10.44 7.53 37.83
C GLY A 259 -10.29 9.05 37.86
N ILE A 260 -9.60 9.64 36.88
CA ILE A 260 -9.35 11.09 36.77
C ILE A 260 -10.32 11.69 35.74
N PRO A 261 -10.87 12.90 35.94
CA PRO A 261 -11.71 13.56 34.93
C PRO A 261 -10.96 13.80 33.61
N MET A 262 -11.61 13.51 32.48
CA MET A 262 -11.05 13.64 31.13
C MET A 262 -11.11 15.08 30.60
N ASN A 263 -10.17 15.45 29.72
CA ASN A 263 -10.04 16.81 29.16
C ASN A 263 -10.90 17.09 27.91
N ILE A 264 -12.08 16.46 27.81
CA ILE A 264 -13.02 16.66 26.70
C ILE A 264 -14.43 16.94 27.23
N GLY A 265 -15.29 17.55 26.41
CA GLY A 265 -16.65 17.90 26.81
C GLY A 265 -16.65 18.89 27.98
N THR A 266 -17.28 18.52 29.10
CA THR A 266 -17.36 19.37 30.31
C THR A 266 -16.01 19.53 31.02
N GLY A 267 -15.07 18.62 30.83
CA GLY A 267 -13.73 18.73 31.40
C GLY A 267 -12.76 19.60 30.59
N LEU A 268 -13.18 20.14 29.44
CA LEU A 268 -12.34 20.98 28.58
C LEU A 268 -11.95 22.32 29.25
N PHE A 269 -12.81 22.83 30.12
CA PHE A 269 -12.59 24.09 30.84
C PHE A 269 -12.82 23.93 32.34
N LYS A 270 -12.24 24.83 33.11
CA LYS A 270 -12.46 24.91 34.56
C LYS A 270 -13.23 26.18 34.87
N LEU A 271 -14.17 26.08 35.80
CA LEU A 271 -14.92 27.24 36.29
C LEU A 271 -14.11 27.92 37.41
N LEU A 272 -13.86 29.21 37.24
CA LEU A 272 -13.29 30.06 38.28
C LEU A 272 -14.43 30.89 38.88
N HIS A 273 -14.69 30.69 40.17
CA HIS A 273 -15.62 31.54 40.90
C HIS A 273 -14.87 32.75 41.47
N LYS A 274 -15.29 33.96 41.08
CA LYS A 274 -14.79 35.19 41.67
C LYS A 274 -15.40 35.35 43.06
N ALA A 275 -14.65 34.95 44.08
CA ALA A 275 -15.04 35.18 45.47
C ALA A 275 -14.79 36.64 45.84
N ASP A 276 -15.75 37.25 46.55
CA ASP A 276 -15.59 38.57 47.18
C ASP A 276 -14.66 38.43 48.40
N ARG A 277 -13.36 38.36 48.13
CA ARG A 277 -12.32 38.37 49.15
C ARG A 277 -11.62 39.72 49.14
N ASP A 278 -11.48 40.30 50.33
CA ASP A 278 -10.68 41.49 50.53
C ASP A 278 -9.22 41.19 50.12
N PRO A 279 -8.62 41.98 49.21
CA PRO A 279 -7.24 41.77 48.77
C PRO A 279 -6.21 41.84 49.90
N ASN A 280 -6.53 42.52 51.01
CA ASN A 280 -5.68 42.62 52.18
C ASN A 280 -6.41 42.07 53.42
N PRO A 281 -6.42 40.74 53.64
CA PRO A 281 -7.00 40.21 54.85
C PRO A 281 -6.25 40.79 56.07
N PRO A 282 -6.96 41.36 57.06
CA PRO A 282 -6.30 41.88 58.26
C PRO A 282 -5.57 40.73 58.95
N LYS A 283 -4.27 40.92 59.23
CA LYS A 283 -3.50 39.98 60.04
C LYS A 283 -4.14 39.97 61.43
N ARG A 284 -4.63 38.81 61.87
CA ARG A 284 -5.09 38.65 63.25
C ARG A 284 -3.87 38.81 64.16
N PRO A 285 -3.91 39.68 65.18
CA PRO A 285 -2.81 39.80 66.13
C PRO A 285 -2.61 38.47 66.85
N LEU A 286 -1.36 38.12 67.11
CA LEU A 286 -1.05 36.94 67.92
C LEU A 286 -1.47 37.21 69.36
N ILE A 287 -1.80 36.18 70.12
CA ILE A 287 -2.09 36.31 71.57
C ILE A 287 -0.88 36.92 72.33
N PHE A 288 0.31 36.79 71.75
CA PHE A 288 1.56 37.36 72.25
C PHE A 288 1.72 38.85 71.95
N ASP A 289 0.93 39.43 71.03
CA ASP A 289 0.96 40.86 70.73
C ASP A 289 0.03 41.66 71.66
N THR A 290 -0.83 40.97 72.40
CA THR A 290 -1.77 41.53 73.38
C THR A 290 -1.19 41.49 74.79
N ASN A 291 -0.70 42.64 75.27
CA ASN A 291 -0.10 42.81 76.60
C ASN A 291 -1.03 42.42 77.78
N GLU A 292 -2.35 42.32 77.55
CA GLU A 292 -3.33 41.90 78.57
C GLU A 292 -3.19 40.43 78.98
N PHE A 293 -2.60 39.58 78.12
CA PHE A 293 -2.38 38.16 78.40
C PHE A 293 -0.94 37.85 78.83
N HIS A 294 -0.11 38.87 79.01
CA HIS A 294 1.26 38.70 79.50
C HIS A 294 1.23 38.63 81.02
N ILE A 295 1.76 37.55 81.58
CA ILE A 295 1.96 37.44 83.03
C ILE A 295 3.06 38.44 83.41
N PRO A 296 2.86 39.33 84.40
CA PRO A 296 3.92 40.22 84.85
C PRO A 296 5.10 39.39 85.36
N LEU A 297 6.29 39.64 84.81
CA LEU A 297 7.54 39.07 85.31
C LEU A 297 7.79 39.64 86.71
N VAL A 298 7.53 38.82 87.73
CA VAL A 298 7.88 39.12 89.12
C VAL A 298 9.40 39.03 89.22
N THR A 299 10.08 40.18 89.29
CA THR A 299 11.50 40.31 89.66
C THR A 299 11.68 40.26 91.16
#